data_AF-A0A8X6KWQ8-F1
#
_entry.id   AF-A0A8X6KWQ8-F1
#
_cell.length_a   1.000
_cell.length_b   1.000
_cell.length_c   1.000
_cell.angle_alpha   90.00
_cell.angle_beta   90.00
_cell.angle_gamma   90.00
#
_symmetry.space_group_name_H-M   'P 1'
#
loop_
_entity.id
_entity.type
_entity.pdbx_description
1 polymer ?
#
loop_
_entity_poly.entity_id
_entity_poly.type
_entity_poly.pdbx_seq_one_letter_code
_entity_poly.pdbx_strand_id
1 'polypeptide(L)'
;MHPLLENINLFDISSLTEENVKDILTEARVLPEKISAPMCPTCGSETSANRDSSRKLGWMWICKKKNQLKCSGKVNPTSNTFFENVKIHILDVFILIVCFIIKLQISLVLEQLNMFRRRRGQPQMSWATIVDFYSRLREVAEIIGSHHDKLLGGPGTIKKGFFFWLMGKKKKDLWPRIARHCNPETSVICTDSATQYHNINKLFNDAIHKTTNHKKGEFVNKTDKLNTINPLENENRHFKKSIVSRKSEKSIIQYMALHFYRRTRLNTLKSLDAKVQMFLEDISWVFPGYGKEGLQLKKIEAPTVESEGISDMMPKTFNKKLLNALSDDDEVPFVDDEDGDPNWEEF
;
A
#
# COMPACT_ATOMS: atom_id res chain seq x y z
N MET A 1 5.62 -22.70 -4.80
CA MET A 1 5.28 -21.80 -5.92
C MET A 1 4.52 -22.65 -6.90
N HIS A 2 3.27 -22.32 -7.15
CA HIS A 2 2.38 -23.17 -7.93
C HIS A 2 2.87 -23.25 -9.39
N PRO A 3 2.98 -24.43 -10.03
CA PRO A 3 3.53 -24.57 -11.39
C PRO A 3 2.80 -23.72 -12.45
N LEU A 4 1.48 -23.57 -12.30
CA LEU A 4 0.68 -22.69 -13.18
C LEU A 4 1.03 -21.20 -13.08
N LEU A 5 1.66 -20.74 -12.00
CA LEU A 5 2.10 -19.35 -11.90
C LEU A 5 3.36 -19.10 -12.74
N GLU A 6 4.26 -20.08 -12.87
CA GLU A 6 5.56 -19.96 -13.57
C GLU A 6 5.41 -19.52 -15.02
N ASN A 7 4.25 -19.80 -15.64
CA ASN A 7 3.94 -19.46 -17.02
C ASN A 7 2.85 -18.38 -17.16
N ILE A 8 2.50 -17.65 -16.10
CA ILE A 8 1.54 -16.54 -16.23
C ILE A 8 2.18 -15.40 -17.03
N ASN A 9 1.65 -15.23 -18.24
CA ASN A 9 1.75 -14.01 -19.03
C ASN A 9 0.34 -13.40 -19.16
N LEU A 10 0.25 -12.09 -19.35
CA LEU A 10 -1.01 -11.36 -19.52
C LEU A 10 -1.91 -11.97 -20.60
N PHE A 11 -1.30 -12.46 -21.67
CA PHE A 11 -1.98 -13.07 -22.82
C PHE A 11 -2.48 -14.49 -22.52
N ASP A 12 -1.79 -15.20 -21.62
CA ASP A 12 -2.10 -16.59 -21.24
C ASP A 12 -3.10 -16.69 -20.08
N ILE A 13 -3.47 -15.58 -19.46
CA ILE A 13 -4.57 -15.52 -18.48
C ILE A 13 -5.86 -16.13 -19.05
N SER A 14 -6.05 -16.05 -20.37
CA SER A 14 -7.19 -16.65 -21.07
C SER A 14 -7.26 -18.18 -21.00
N SER A 15 -6.15 -18.85 -20.69
CA SER A 15 -6.07 -20.31 -20.50
C SER A 15 -6.46 -20.76 -19.08
N LEU A 16 -6.51 -19.84 -18.12
CA LEU A 16 -6.84 -20.18 -16.74
C LEU A 16 -8.33 -20.54 -16.60
N THR A 17 -8.57 -21.72 -16.02
CA THR A 17 -9.91 -22.12 -15.61
C THR A 17 -10.21 -21.65 -14.19
N GLU A 18 -11.49 -21.57 -13.84
CA GLU A 18 -11.88 -21.23 -12.46
C GLU A 18 -11.40 -22.28 -11.44
N GLU A 19 -11.25 -23.54 -11.85
CA GLU A 19 -10.72 -24.60 -10.98
C GLU A 19 -9.23 -24.42 -10.73
N ASN A 20 -8.44 -24.16 -11.78
CA ASN A 20 -7.01 -23.89 -11.63
C ASN A 20 -6.74 -22.68 -10.73
N VAL A 21 -7.56 -21.63 -10.85
CA VAL A 21 -7.43 -20.45 -9.99
C VAL A 21 -7.79 -20.78 -8.54
N LYS A 22 -8.81 -21.61 -8.29
CA LYS A 22 -9.11 -22.06 -6.92
C LYS A 22 -7.94 -22.83 -6.33
N ASP A 23 -7.30 -23.72 -7.08
CA ASP A 23 -6.13 -24.48 -6.62
C ASP A 23 -4.99 -23.53 -6.23
N ILE A 24 -4.65 -22.57 -7.08
CA ILE A 24 -3.63 -21.53 -6.80
C ILE A 24 -3.97 -20.76 -5.52
N LEU A 25 -5.22 -20.31 -5.39
CA LEU A 25 -5.66 -19.52 -4.23
C LEU A 25 -5.72 -20.35 -2.95
N THR A 26 -6.00 -21.64 -3.04
CA THR A 26 -5.98 -22.57 -1.90
C THR A 26 -4.54 -22.87 -1.48
N GLU A 27 -3.61 -23.13 -2.42
CA GLU A 27 -2.17 -23.29 -2.10
C GLU A 27 -1.62 -22.03 -1.41
N ALA A 28 -2.00 -20.85 -1.89
CA ALA A 28 -1.61 -19.57 -1.30
C ALA A 28 -2.40 -19.21 -0.02
N ARG A 29 -3.29 -20.10 0.47
CA ARG A 29 -4.11 -19.92 1.68
C ARG A 29 -5.05 -18.71 1.66
N VAL A 30 -5.36 -18.20 0.47
CA VAL A 30 -6.38 -17.14 0.27
C VAL A 30 -7.79 -17.73 0.31
N LEU A 31 -7.93 -18.98 -0.15
CA LEU A 31 -9.13 -19.80 0.01
C LEU A 31 -8.85 -20.96 0.95
N PRO A 32 -9.82 -21.38 1.77
CA PRO A 32 -9.64 -22.53 2.63
C PRO A 32 -9.70 -23.84 1.85
N GLU A 33 -9.01 -24.85 2.36
CA GLU A 33 -9.15 -26.21 1.89
C GLU A 33 -10.50 -26.79 2.31
N LYS A 34 -11.16 -27.51 1.39
CA LYS A 34 -12.44 -28.17 1.65
C LYS A 34 -12.37 -29.17 2.81
N ILE A 35 -11.22 -29.84 2.96
CA ILE A 35 -10.97 -30.87 3.99
C ILE A 35 -10.67 -30.29 5.37
N SER A 36 -10.19 -29.04 5.45
CA SER A 36 -9.87 -28.35 6.71
C SER A 36 -11.11 -27.75 7.36
N ALA A 37 -12.07 -28.61 7.74
CA ALA A 37 -13.35 -28.19 8.30
C ALA A 37 -13.19 -27.53 9.69
N PRO A 38 -13.68 -26.29 9.90
CA PRO A 38 -13.63 -25.62 11.20
C PRO A 38 -14.65 -26.22 12.18
N MET A 39 -14.50 -25.90 13.46
CA MET A 39 -15.52 -26.24 14.46
C MET A 39 -16.79 -25.41 14.26
N CYS A 40 -17.94 -25.96 14.64
CA CYS A 40 -19.22 -25.28 14.53
C CYS A 40 -19.28 -24.08 15.49
N PRO A 41 -19.58 -22.85 15.02
CA PRO A 41 -19.68 -21.67 15.89
C PRO A 41 -20.73 -21.79 16.99
N THR A 42 -21.81 -22.53 16.71
CA THR A 42 -22.99 -22.57 17.57
C THR A 42 -22.85 -23.57 18.72
N CYS A 43 -22.17 -24.70 18.49
CA CYS A 43 -22.13 -25.79 19.47
C CYS A 43 -20.74 -26.43 19.67
N GLY A 44 -19.71 -25.91 19.01
CA GLY A 44 -18.34 -26.39 19.12
C GLY A 44 -18.13 -27.83 18.61
N SER A 45 -19.08 -28.41 17.88
CA SER A 45 -18.94 -29.77 17.30
C SER A 45 -18.29 -29.72 15.92
N GLU A 46 -17.78 -30.86 15.44
CA GLU A 46 -17.22 -30.97 14.10
C GLU A 46 -18.21 -30.56 13.01
N THR A 47 -17.68 -29.98 11.94
CA THR A 47 -18.43 -29.74 10.71
C THR A 47 -17.96 -30.66 9.58
N SER A 48 -18.74 -30.75 8.51
CA SER A 48 -18.37 -31.43 7.28
C SER A 48 -18.72 -30.59 6.08
N ALA A 49 -17.85 -30.62 5.06
CA ALA A 49 -18.12 -29.95 3.80
C ALA A 49 -19.29 -30.65 3.09
N ASN A 50 -20.35 -29.89 2.82
CA ASN A 50 -21.49 -30.30 2.02
C ASN A 50 -21.51 -29.50 0.72
N ARG A 51 -21.96 -30.14 -0.36
CA ARG A 51 -22.11 -29.48 -1.66
C ARG A 51 -23.24 -28.45 -1.57
N ASP A 52 -22.96 -27.24 -2.00
CA ASP A 52 -23.93 -26.15 -2.08
C ASP A 52 -23.56 -25.28 -3.29
N SER A 53 -24.17 -25.58 -4.44
CA SER A 53 -23.91 -24.89 -5.70
C SER A 53 -24.32 -23.42 -5.69
N SER A 54 -25.11 -22.99 -4.70
CA SER A 54 -25.46 -21.56 -4.54
C SER A 54 -24.28 -20.73 -4.00
N ARG A 55 -23.24 -21.39 -3.47
CA ARG A 55 -22.06 -20.73 -2.90
C ARG A 55 -20.97 -20.56 -3.94
N LYS A 56 -20.14 -19.54 -3.74
CA LYS A 56 -19.01 -19.21 -4.62
C LYS A 56 -18.02 -20.38 -4.80
N LEU A 57 -17.78 -21.16 -3.74
CA LEU A 57 -16.91 -22.35 -3.82
C LEU A 57 -17.67 -23.63 -4.19
N GLY A 58 -19.00 -23.60 -4.33
CA GLY A 58 -19.84 -24.77 -4.59
C GLY A 58 -20.02 -25.70 -3.39
N TRP A 59 -19.60 -25.27 -2.19
CA TRP A 59 -19.71 -26.02 -0.96
C TRP A 59 -19.74 -25.10 0.27
N MET A 60 -20.15 -25.66 1.41
CA MET A 60 -20.12 -25.02 2.72
C MET A 60 -19.93 -26.05 3.84
N TRP A 61 -19.49 -25.63 5.02
CA TRP A 61 -19.40 -26.55 6.16
C TRP A 61 -20.69 -26.54 7.00
N ILE A 62 -21.21 -27.73 7.30
CA ILE A 62 -22.42 -27.95 8.10
C ILE A 62 -22.07 -28.76 9.34
N CYS A 63 -22.62 -28.38 10.48
CA CYS A 63 -22.47 -29.09 11.76
C CYS A 63 -22.90 -30.57 11.65
N LYS A 64 -22.09 -31.48 12.17
CA LYS A 64 -22.41 -32.92 12.22
C LYS A 64 -23.28 -33.33 13.42
N LYS A 65 -23.52 -32.43 14.39
CA LYS A 65 -24.22 -32.77 15.65
C LYS A 65 -25.68 -33.15 15.39
N LYS A 66 -26.01 -34.44 15.57
CA LYS A 66 -27.35 -35.00 15.36
C LYS A 66 -28.16 -35.24 16.66
N ASN A 67 -27.56 -35.18 17.85
CA ASN A 67 -28.23 -35.59 19.09
C ASN A 67 -29.19 -34.52 19.64
N GLN A 68 -30.37 -34.98 20.12
CA GLN A 68 -31.53 -34.36 20.80
C GLN A 68 -31.94 -32.91 20.46
N LEU A 69 -31.01 -31.96 20.29
CA LEU A 69 -31.23 -30.64 19.70
C LEU A 69 -30.32 -30.50 18.47
N LYS A 70 -30.89 -30.76 17.28
CA LYS A 70 -30.16 -30.64 16.00
C LYS A 70 -29.54 -29.25 15.89
N CYS A 71 -28.21 -29.19 15.79
CA CYS A 71 -27.52 -27.93 15.55
C CYS A 71 -27.59 -27.57 14.07
N SER A 72 -28.13 -26.40 13.75
CA SER A 72 -28.21 -25.85 12.39
C SER A 72 -27.00 -24.99 12.01
N GLY A 73 -25.90 -25.10 12.76
CA GLY A 73 -24.70 -24.30 12.57
C GLY A 73 -24.08 -24.51 11.19
N LYS A 74 -23.77 -23.40 10.54
CA LYS A 74 -23.25 -23.32 9.17
C LYS A 74 -22.04 -22.40 9.16
N VAL A 75 -21.01 -22.78 8.40
CA VAL A 75 -19.84 -21.92 8.19
C VAL A 75 -19.63 -21.71 6.70
N ASN A 76 -19.64 -20.46 6.28
CA ASN A 76 -19.36 -20.07 4.91
C ASN A 76 -17.83 -20.09 4.70
N PRO A 77 -17.30 -20.80 3.69
CA PRO A 77 -15.86 -20.86 3.47
C PRO A 77 -15.24 -19.54 3.03
N THR A 78 -16.01 -18.56 2.59
CA THR A 78 -15.49 -17.22 2.30
C THR A 78 -15.52 -16.28 3.50
N SER A 79 -15.98 -16.73 4.68
CA SER A 79 -16.01 -15.86 5.86
C SER A 79 -14.59 -15.51 6.31
N ASN A 80 -14.34 -14.22 6.53
CA ASN A 80 -13.04 -13.66 6.86
C ASN A 80 -11.92 -13.99 5.84
N THR A 81 -12.30 -14.24 4.58
CA THR A 81 -11.34 -14.36 3.46
C THR A 81 -11.43 -13.13 2.55
N PHE A 82 -10.47 -12.99 1.64
CA PHE A 82 -10.50 -11.94 0.62
C PHE A 82 -11.75 -12.01 -0.28
N PHE A 83 -12.43 -13.16 -0.31
CA PHE A 83 -13.65 -13.38 -1.09
C PHE A 83 -14.94 -13.14 -0.30
N GLU A 84 -14.85 -12.70 0.95
CA GLU A 84 -16.02 -12.31 1.73
C GLU A 84 -16.79 -11.19 1.04
N ASN A 85 -18.10 -11.41 0.86
CA ASN A 85 -19.04 -10.51 0.20
C ASN A 85 -18.67 -10.12 -1.25
N VAL A 86 -17.72 -10.82 -1.89
CA VAL A 86 -17.35 -10.56 -3.28
C VAL A 86 -18.40 -11.16 -4.21
N LYS A 87 -18.99 -10.35 -5.10
CA LYS A 87 -20.05 -10.82 -6.03
C LYS A 87 -19.51 -11.30 -7.39
N ILE A 88 -18.34 -10.83 -7.81
CA ILE A 88 -17.70 -11.22 -9.08
C ILE A 88 -17.06 -12.62 -9.00
N HIS A 89 -16.80 -13.26 -10.15
CA HIS A 89 -16.26 -14.63 -10.17
C HIS A 89 -14.83 -14.68 -9.63
N ILE A 90 -14.42 -15.84 -9.12
CA ILE A 90 -13.08 -16.04 -8.56
C ILE A 90 -12.01 -15.79 -9.62
N LEU A 91 -12.24 -16.29 -10.82
CA LEU A 91 -11.34 -16.06 -11.96
C LEU A 91 -11.17 -14.56 -12.23
N ASP A 92 -12.23 -13.75 -12.22
CA ASP A 92 -12.11 -12.30 -12.46
C ASP A 92 -11.30 -11.60 -11.37
N VAL A 93 -11.51 -11.98 -10.11
CA VAL A 93 -10.73 -11.45 -8.97
C VAL A 93 -9.25 -11.72 -9.17
N PHE A 94 -8.89 -12.95 -9.56
CA PHE A 94 -7.51 -13.32 -9.80
C PHE A 94 -6.90 -12.53 -10.94
N ILE A 95 -7.64 -12.33 -12.03
CA ILE A 95 -7.22 -11.47 -13.15
C ILE A 95 -6.97 -10.03 -12.67
N LEU A 96 -7.88 -9.49 -11.86
CA LEU A 96 -7.72 -8.14 -11.28
C LEU A 96 -6.47 -8.04 -10.38
N ILE A 97 -6.14 -9.09 -9.62
CA ILE A 97 -4.90 -9.16 -8.83
C ILE A 97 -3.68 -9.08 -9.74
N VAL A 98 -3.62 -9.90 -10.80
CA VAL A 98 -2.50 -9.90 -11.74
C VAL A 98 -2.36 -8.54 -12.43
N CYS A 99 -3.46 -7.98 -12.93
CA CYS A 99 -3.52 -6.65 -13.54
C CYS A 99 -3.06 -5.53 -12.59
N PHE A 100 -3.40 -5.64 -11.31
CA PHE A 100 -2.99 -4.70 -10.28
C PHE A 100 -1.47 -4.74 -10.02
N ILE A 101 -0.89 -5.94 -10.01
CA ILE A 101 0.54 -6.16 -9.79
C ILE A 101 1.39 -5.59 -10.92
N ILE A 102 1.00 -5.84 -12.18
CA ILE A 102 1.70 -5.32 -13.36
C ILE A 102 1.41 -3.84 -13.66
N LYS A 103 0.51 -3.21 -12.89
CA LYS A 103 0.14 -1.79 -13.01
C LYS A 103 -0.62 -1.46 -14.30
N LEU A 104 -1.49 -2.35 -14.76
CA LEU A 104 -2.30 -2.10 -15.95
C LEU A 104 -3.30 -0.96 -15.70
N GLN A 105 -3.48 -0.07 -16.68
CA GLN A 105 -4.44 1.02 -16.62
C GLN A 105 -5.88 0.49 -16.53
N ILE A 106 -6.72 1.13 -15.71
CA ILE A 106 -8.09 0.66 -15.43
C ILE A 106 -8.93 0.55 -16.72
N SER A 107 -8.74 1.46 -17.68
CA SER A 107 -9.39 1.42 -19.01
C SER A 107 -9.08 0.13 -19.74
N LEU A 108 -7.80 -0.22 -19.84
CA LEU A 108 -7.37 -1.44 -20.50
C LEU A 108 -7.80 -2.70 -19.73
N VAL A 109 -7.77 -2.67 -18.40
CA VAL A 109 -8.28 -3.76 -17.55
C VAL A 109 -9.76 -4.00 -17.82
N LEU A 110 -10.56 -2.92 -17.87
CA LEU A 110 -11.99 -2.99 -18.14
C LEU A 110 -12.28 -3.59 -19.51
N GLU A 111 -11.57 -3.13 -20.54
CA GLU A 111 -11.72 -3.63 -21.90
C GLU A 111 -11.40 -5.14 -21.98
N GLN A 112 -10.21 -5.54 -21.51
CA GLN A 112 -9.73 -6.92 -21.58
C GLN A 112 -10.63 -7.87 -20.77
N LEU A 113 -11.01 -7.47 -19.56
CA LEU A 113 -11.88 -8.29 -18.71
C LEU A 113 -13.27 -8.43 -19.33
N ASN A 114 -13.83 -7.37 -19.92
CA ASN A 114 -15.12 -7.43 -20.61
C ASN A 114 -15.07 -8.22 -21.91
N MET A 115 -13.96 -8.23 -22.64
CA MET A 115 -13.76 -9.16 -23.75
C MET A 115 -13.79 -10.62 -23.27
N PHE A 116 -13.08 -10.93 -22.19
CA PHE A 116 -13.02 -12.28 -21.63
C PHE A 116 -14.38 -12.74 -21.04
N ARG A 117 -15.09 -11.83 -20.36
CA ARG A 117 -16.44 -12.10 -19.83
C ARG A 117 -17.46 -12.35 -20.94
N ARG A 118 -17.42 -11.57 -22.03
CA ARG A 118 -18.27 -11.80 -23.22
C ARG A 118 -18.10 -13.19 -23.81
N ARG A 119 -16.86 -13.68 -23.95
CA ARG A 119 -16.57 -15.04 -24.45
C ARG A 119 -17.17 -16.16 -23.57
N ARG A 120 -17.37 -15.89 -22.27
CA ARG A 120 -17.98 -16.81 -21.30
C ARG A 120 -19.48 -16.57 -21.11
N GLY A 121 -20.11 -15.70 -21.91
CA GLY A 121 -21.53 -15.34 -21.76
C GLY A 121 -21.84 -14.59 -20.46
N GLN A 122 -20.86 -13.93 -19.84
CA GLN A 122 -21.04 -13.19 -18.60
C GLN A 122 -21.36 -11.70 -18.84
N PRO A 123 -22.16 -11.06 -17.96
CA PRO A 123 -22.44 -9.62 -18.04
C PRO A 123 -21.16 -8.79 -17.98
N GLN A 124 -21.14 -7.62 -18.59
CA GLN A 124 -20.00 -6.70 -18.50
C GLN A 124 -19.80 -6.23 -17.05
N MET A 125 -18.54 -6.05 -16.67
CA MET A 125 -18.14 -5.40 -15.44
C MET A 125 -18.17 -3.88 -15.63
N SER A 126 -18.59 -3.16 -14.59
CA SER A 126 -18.56 -1.69 -14.58
C SER A 126 -17.20 -1.16 -14.16
N TRP A 127 -16.89 0.06 -14.61
CA TRP A 127 -15.71 0.81 -14.15
C TRP A 127 -15.66 0.92 -12.62
N ALA A 128 -16.79 1.25 -12.00
CA ALA A 128 -16.92 1.35 -10.54
C ALA A 128 -16.49 0.07 -9.82
N THR A 129 -16.90 -1.10 -10.33
CA THR A 129 -16.52 -2.40 -9.74
C THR A 129 -15.00 -2.60 -9.74
N ILE A 130 -14.32 -2.23 -10.83
CA ILE A 130 -12.85 -2.36 -10.92
C ILE A 130 -12.17 -1.39 -9.97
N VAL A 131 -12.65 -0.14 -9.90
CA VAL A 131 -12.11 0.88 -8.98
C VAL A 131 -12.25 0.43 -7.53
N ASP A 132 -13.42 -0.08 -7.13
CA ASP A 132 -13.67 -0.60 -5.79
C ASP A 132 -12.76 -1.79 -5.47
N PHE A 133 -12.56 -2.69 -6.44
CA PHE A 133 -11.68 -3.84 -6.25
C PHE A 133 -10.22 -3.42 -6.10
N TYR A 134 -9.75 -2.48 -6.93
CA TYR A 134 -8.42 -1.89 -6.79
C TYR A 134 -8.25 -1.16 -5.45
N SER A 135 -9.32 -0.59 -4.90
CA SER A 135 -9.33 -0.01 -3.56
C SER A 135 -9.10 -1.08 -2.49
N ARG A 136 -9.80 -2.21 -2.58
CA ARG A 136 -9.61 -3.37 -1.69
C ARG A 136 -8.19 -3.98 -1.79
N LEU A 137 -7.61 -4.01 -2.99
CA LEU A 137 -6.21 -4.44 -3.18
C LEU A 137 -5.20 -3.46 -2.56
N ARG A 138 -5.48 -2.15 -2.62
CA ARG A 138 -4.66 -1.13 -1.93
C ARG A 138 -4.75 -1.24 -0.42
N GLU A 139 -5.90 -1.59 0.13
CA GLU A 139 -6.05 -1.83 1.58
C GLU A 139 -5.12 -2.95 2.07
N VAL A 140 -4.94 -4.03 1.29
CA VAL A 140 -3.94 -5.07 1.61
C VAL A 140 -2.54 -4.46 1.67
N ALA A 141 -2.16 -3.67 0.66
CA ALA A 141 -0.87 -2.99 0.63
C ALA A 141 -0.69 -2.00 1.80
N GLU A 142 -1.76 -1.33 2.20
CA GLU A 142 -1.81 -0.42 3.35
C GLU A 142 -1.55 -1.14 4.67
N ILE A 143 -2.28 -2.22 4.92
CA ILE A 143 -2.13 -3.04 6.12
C ILE A 143 -0.70 -3.60 6.15
N ILE A 144 -0.24 -4.29 5.11
CA ILE A 144 1.11 -4.87 5.09
C ILE A 144 2.20 -3.80 5.23
N GLY A 145 2.02 -2.65 4.58
CA GLY A 145 2.91 -1.50 4.69
C GLY A 145 3.02 -0.99 6.13
N SER A 146 1.90 -0.93 6.87
CA SER A 146 1.89 -0.49 8.26
C SER A 146 2.66 -1.41 9.22
N HIS A 147 2.88 -2.66 8.85
CA HIS A 147 3.67 -3.63 9.62
C HIS A 147 5.15 -3.66 9.22
N HIS A 148 5.56 -2.89 8.20
CA HIS A 148 6.96 -2.76 7.78
C HIS A 148 7.64 -1.55 8.43
N ASP A 149 7.89 -1.67 9.74
CA ASP A 149 8.64 -0.64 10.47
C ASP A 149 10.14 -0.91 10.35
N LYS A 150 10.81 -0.20 9.46
CA LYS A 150 12.27 -0.23 9.32
C LYS A 150 12.78 1.21 9.25
N LEU A 151 13.76 1.52 10.09
CA LEU A 151 14.46 2.81 10.04
C LEU A 151 15.13 3.03 8.66
N LEU A 152 15.15 4.29 8.22
CA LEU A 152 15.92 4.77 7.10
C LEU A 152 17.37 4.97 7.49
N GLY A 153 18.30 4.44 6.71
CA GLY A 153 19.73 4.65 6.95
C GLY A 153 20.32 3.69 8.00
N GLY A 154 21.57 3.96 8.36
CA GLY A 154 22.42 3.10 9.20
C GLY A 154 23.48 2.32 8.39
N PRO A 155 24.46 1.72 9.08
CA PRO A 155 25.58 1.01 8.44
C PRO A 155 25.11 -0.04 7.42
N GLY A 156 25.64 0.03 6.20
CA GLY A 156 25.34 -0.94 5.12
C GLY A 156 23.94 -0.84 4.49
N THR A 157 23.13 0.17 4.84
CA THR A 157 21.78 0.31 4.28
C THR A 157 21.77 1.08 2.95
N ILE A 158 21.00 0.56 1.99
CA ILE A 158 20.83 1.13 0.65
C ILE A 158 19.45 1.77 0.51
N LYS A 159 19.41 2.98 -0.08
CA LYS A 159 18.32 3.71 -0.75
C LYS A 159 16.88 3.24 -0.46
N LYS A 160 16.37 3.52 0.74
CA LYS A 160 14.93 3.49 1.02
C LYS A 160 14.40 4.92 1.06
N GLY A 161 13.20 5.12 0.52
CA GLY A 161 12.47 6.38 0.63
C GLY A 161 11.13 6.10 1.28
N PHE A 162 10.76 6.89 2.29
CA PHE A 162 9.41 6.91 2.84
C PHE A 162 8.71 8.20 2.42
N PHE A 163 7.39 8.10 2.33
CA PHE A 163 6.53 9.24 2.08
C PHE A 163 5.67 9.43 3.32
N PHE A 164 5.61 10.66 3.81
CA PHE A 164 4.77 11.02 4.95
C PHE A 164 3.76 12.07 4.52
N TRP A 165 2.53 11.94 5.01
CA TRP A 165 1.54 13.00 4.94
C TRP A 165 1.84 14.00 6.06
N LEU A 166 2.01 15.27 5.69
CA LEU A 166 2.35 16.35 6.62
C LEU A 166 1.20 17.36 6.65
N MET A 167 0.80 17.78 7.84
CA MET A 167 -0.21 18.83 8.02
C MET A 167 0.33 20.23 7.68
N GLY A 168 1.66 20.37 7.61
CA GLY A 168 2.33 21.62 7.32
C GLY A 168 3.80 21.42 6.97
N LYS A 169 4.42 22.47 6.46
CA LYS A 169 5.86 22.50 6.11
C LYS A 169 6.74 22.96 7.28
N LYS A 170 6.16 23.21 8.47
CA LYS A 170 6.92 23.75 9.60
C LYS A 170 7.82 22.67 10.19
N LYS A 171 8.97 23.12 10.72
CA LYS A 171 9.94 22.28 11.45
C LYS A 171 9.28 21.36 12.49
N LYS A 172 8.33 21.87 13.28
CA LYS A 172 7.58 21.12 14.30
C LYS A 172 6.73 19.96 13.77
N ASP A 173 6.29 20.03 12.51
CA ASP A 173 5.42 19.02 11.89
C ASP A 173 6.26 17.95 11.17
N LEU A 174 7.46 18.33 10.71
CA LEU A 174 8.35 17.51 9.91
C LEU A 174 9.39 16.75 10.75
N TRP A 175 10.06 17.43 11.68
CA TRP A 175 11.19 16.87 12.44
C TRP A 175 10.83 15.65 13.29
N PRO A 176 9.65 15.57 13.95
CA PRO A 176 9.28 14.36 14.68
C PRO A 176 9.26 13.11 13.78
N ARG A 177 8.81 13.24 12.53
CA ARG A 177 8.81 12.13 11.58
C ARG A 177 10.21 11.75 11.11
N ILE A 178 11.07 12.74 10.93
CA ILE A 178 12.47 12.51 10.58
C ILE A 178 13.19 11.78 11.71
N ALA A 179 13.03 12.24 12.96
CA ALA A 179 13.63 11.64 14.15
C ALA A 179 13.17 10.18 14.34
N ARG A 180 11.86 9.92 14.23
CA ARG A 180 11.32 8.57 14.40
C ARG A 180 11.80 7.58 13.34
N HIS A 181 11.86 8.02 12.09
CA HIS A 181 12.01 7.10 10.96
C HIS A 181 13.42 7.07 10.37
N CYS A 182 14.31 7.96 10.75
CA CYS A 182 15.72 7.91 10.34
C CYS A 182 16.59 7.30 11.45
N ASN A 183 17.62 6.57 11.05
CA ASN A 183 18.53 5.93 11.97
C ASN A 183 19.33 7.00 12.73
N PRO A 184 19.43 6.92 14.08
CA PRO A 184 20.18 7.91 14.87
C PRO A 184 21.68 7.97 14.53
N GLU A 185 22.25 6.90 13.96
CA GLU A 185 23.66 6.83 13.52
C GLU A 185 23.89 7.38 12.11
N THR A 186 22.92 8.10 11.54
CA THR A 186 23.05 8.71 10.22
C THR A 186 24.21 9.71 10.22
N SER A 187 25.26 9.47 9.42
CA SER A 187 26.45 10.32 9.37
C SER A 187 26.40 11.44 8.32
N VAL A 188 25.51 11.34 7.34
CA VAL A 188 25.33 12.34 6.26
C VAL A 188 23.85 12.53 5.96
N ILE A 189 23.41 13.77 5.88
CA ILE A 189 22.03 14.16 5.52
C ILE A 189 22.09 15.13 4.35
N CYS A 190 21.26 14.90 3.34
CA CYS A 190 21.15 15.79 2.19
C CYS A 190 19.75 16.41 2.15
N THR A 191 19.63 17.75 2.06
CA THR A 191 18.33 18.44 1.96
C THR A 191 18.32 19.52 0.87
N ASP A 192 17.14 19.98 0.46
CA ASP A 192 16.88 21.03 -0.55
C ASP A 192 17.24 22.47 -0.11
N SER A 193 17.96 22.63 1.00
CA SER A 193 18.27 23.93 1.64
C SER A 193 17.05 24.70 2.18
N ALA A 194 15.84 24.14 2.20
CA ALA A 194 14.70 24.85 2.77
C ALA A 194 14.92 25.14 4.27
N THR A 195 14.44 26.30 4.73
CA THR A 195 14.66 26.81 6.11
C THR A 195 14.18 25.85 7.19
N GLN A 196 13.16 25.04 6.90
CA GLN A 196 12.64 23.99 7.78
C GLN A 196 13.69 22.91 8.13
N TYR A 197 14.77 22.78 7.35
CA TYR A 197 15.87 21.85 7.58
C TYR A 197 17.08 22.48 8.28
N HIS A 198 17.05 23.77 8.64
CA HIS A 198 18.16 24.40 9.36
C HIS A 198 18.47 23.67 10.68
N ASN A 199 19.76 23.35 10.87
CA ASN A 199 20.29 22.58 11.99
C ASN A 199 19.81 21.13 12.10
N ILE A 200 19.32 20.52 11.01
CA ILE A 200 18.84 19.13 11.03
C ILE A 200 19.93 18.12 11.42
N ASN A 201 21.21 18.44 11.21
CA ASN A 201 22.35 17.65 11.68
C ASN A 201 22.30 17.34 13.18
N LYS A 202 21.72 18.24 13.99
CA LYS A 202 21.62 18.07 15.45
C LYS A 202 20.71 16.90 15.84
N LEU A 203 19.79 16.48 14.98
CA LEU A 203 18.98 15.27 15.21
C LEU A 203 19.83 13.99 15.19
N PHE A 204 21.04 14.03 14.63
CA PHE A 204 21.85 12.86 14.30
C PHE A 204 23.30 13.03 14.74
N ASN A 205 23.52 13.46 15.99
CA ASN A 205 24.86 13.61 16.58
C ASN A 205 25.84 14.42 15.70
N ASP A 206 25.36 15.56 15.19
CA ASP A 206 26.11 16.47 14.33
C ASP A 206 26.59 15.84 13.01
N ALA A 207 25.71 15.04 12.39
CA ALA A 207 25.88 14.53 11.03
C ALA A 207 26.26 15.61 10.01
N ILE A 208 26.98 15.22 8.95
CA ILE A 208 27.33 16.14 7.87
C ILE A 208 26.05 16.54 7.11
N HIS A 209 25.66 17.81 7.21
CA HIS A 209 24.54 18.36 6.45
C HIS A 209 25.00 18.89 5.10
N LYS A 210 24.68 18.15 4.03
CA LYS A 210 24.83 18.59 2.65
C LYS A 210 23.55 19.27 2.17
N THR A 211 23.69 20.31 1.37
CA THR A 211 22.57 21.01 0.76
C THR A 211 22.60 20.87 -0.76
N THR A 212 21.44 20.68 -1.36
CA THR A 212 21.28 20.58 -2.81
C THR A 212 20.80 21.92 -3.37
N ASN A 213 21.46 22.42 -4.41
CA ASN A 213 21.11 23.68 -5.07
C ASN A 213 20.32 23.39 -6.37
N HIS A 214 19.01 23.65 -6.33
CA HIS A 214 18.09 23.39 -7.44
C HIS A 214 18.34 24.28 -8.68
N LYS A 215 19.07 25.40 -8.55
CA LYS A 215 19.25 26.38 -9.64
C LYS A 215 20.04 25.85 -10.85
N LYS A 216 20.75 24.72 -10.73
CA LYS A 216 21.58 24.14 -11.80
C LYS A 216 21.00 22.86 -12.42
N GLY A 217 19.80 22.42 -12.01
CA GLY A 217 19.21 21.17 -12.51
C GLY A 217 19.95 19.88 -12.09
N GLU A 218 21.01 19.99 -11.29
CA GLU A 218 21.78 18.88 -10.73
C GLU A 218 21.66 18.94 -9.20
N PHE A 219 20.89 18.01 -8.61
CA PHE A 219 20.63 18.03 -7.16
C PHE A 219 21.91 17.69 -6.38
N VAL A 220 22.78 16.83 -6.92
CA VAL A 220 24.15 16.58 -6.44
C VAL A 220 25.06 16.44 -7.66
N ASN A 221 26.35 16.76 -7.52
CA ASN A 221 27.36 16.52 -8.54
C ASN A 221 27.20 15.11 -9.15
N LYS A 222 27.07 15.00 -10.48
CA LYS A 222 26.89 13.73 -11.20
C LYS A 222 28.01 12.71 -10.93
N THR A 223 29.19 13.18 -10.54
CA THR A 223 30.34 12.33 -10.18
C THR A 223 30.32 11.85 -8.73
N ASP A 224 29.43 12.37 -7.88
CA ASP A 224 29.25 11.87 -6.52
C ASP A 224 28.56 10.50 -6.58
N LYS A 225 29.29 9.47 -6.10
CA LYS A 225 28.78 8.09 -6.01
C LYS A 225 27.53 7.98 -5.12
N LEU A 226 27.27 8.99 -4.29
CA LEU A 226 26.08 9.13 -3.44
C LEU A 226 24.92 9.88 -4.12
N ASN A 227 24.99 10.17 -5.42
CA ASN A 227 23.90 10.83 -6.16
C ASN A 227 22.71 9.88 -6.38
N THR A 228 22.00 9.61 -5.29
CA THR A 228 20.76 8.83 -5.25
C THR A 228 19.53 9.72 -5.26
N ILE A 229 19.73 11.04 -5.15
CA ILE A 229 18.69 12.05 -4.95
C ILE A 229 17.93 12.31 -6.25
N ASN A 230 18.63 12.38 -7.39
CA ASN A 230 17.98 12.58 -8.69
C ASN A 230 16.93 11.49 -9.02
N PRO A 231 17.22 10.18 -8.87
CA PRO A 231 16.20 9.13 -9.01
C PRO A 231 15.04 9.27 -8.03
N LEU A 232 15.31 9.56 -6.76
CA LEU A 232 14.27 9.70 -5.73
C LEU A 232 13.34 10.90 -6.00
N GLU A 233 13.88 12.01 -6.48
CA GLU A 233 13.09 13.20 -6.84
C GLU A 233 12.25 12.97 -8.09
N ASN A 234 12.77 12.27 -9.09
CA ASN A 234 11.97 11.87 -10.25
C ASN A 234 10.83 10.90 -9.84
N GLU A 235 11.12 9.91 -8.98
CA GLU A 235 10.09 9.05 -8.39
C GLU A 235 9.03 9.87 -7.63
N ASN A 236 9.47 10.82 -6.80
CA ASN A 236 8.60 11.72 -6.04
C ASN A 236 7.72 12.59 -6.95
N ARG A 237 8.26 13.06 -8.08
CA ARG A 237 7.50 13.82 -9.08
C ARG A 237 6.36 13.01 -9.68
N HIS A 238 6.64 11.77 -10.13
CA HIS A 238 5.60 10.88 -10.66
C HIS A 238 4.58 10.49 -9.59
N PHE A 239 5.05 10.30 -8.35
CA PHE A 239 4.20 10.00 -7.22
C PHE A 239 3.25 11.15 -6.88
N LYS A 240 3.75 12.39 -6.81
CA LYS A 240 2.95 13.61 -6.61
C LYS A 240 1.88 13.76 -7.69
N LYS A 241 2.23 13.59 -8.97
CA LYS A 241 1.24 13.61 -10.07
C LYS A 241 0.13 12.57 -9.88
N SER A 242 0.49 11.37 -9.41
CA SER A 242 -0.48 10.30 -9.13
C SER A 242 -1.40 10.60 -7.95
N ILE A 243 -0.92 11.37 -6.95
CA ILE A 243 -1.70 11.79 -5.77
C ILE A 243 -2.61 12.98 -6.07
N VAL A 244 -2.13 14.00 -6.79
CA VAL A 244 -2.88 15.26 -6.99
C VAL A 244 -4.22 15.02 -7.70
N SER A 245 -4.32 13.97 -8.52
CA SER A 245 -5.58 13.53 -9.14
C SER A 245 -6.57 12.86 -8.18
N ARG A 246 -6.38 12.92 -6.86
CA ARG A 246 -7.16 12.19 -5.85
C ARG A 246 -7.91 13.13 -4.91
N LYS A 247 -9.18 12.83 -4.68
CA LYS A 247 -10.14 13.73 -4.01
C LYS A 247 -10.29 13.50 -2.50
N SER A 248 -9.72 12.43 -1.92
CA SER A 248 -9.91 12.11 -0.50
C SER A 248 -8.62 11.68 0.21
N GLU A 249 -8.47 12.04 1.49
CA GLU A 249 -7.32 11.66 2.32
C GLU A 249 -7.08 10.15 2.34
N LYS A 250 -8.14 9.35 2.53
CA LYS A 250 -8.07 7.89 2.47
C LYS A 250 -7.43 7.39 1.17
N SER A 251 -7.84 7.95 0.03
CA SER A 251 -7.27 7.55 -1.25
C SER A 251 -5.80 7.90 -1.34
N ILE A 252 -5.39 9.07 -0.85
CA ILE A 252 -3.98 9.48 -0.83
C ILE A 252 -3.14 8.50 -0.02
N ILE A 253 -3.57 8.17 1.20
CA ILE A 253 -2.88 7.22 2.09
C ILE A 253 -2.74 5.84 1.41
N GLN A 254 -3.80 5.34 0.80
CA GLN A 254 -3.78 4.07 0.07
C GLN A 254 -2.78 4.07 -1.09
N TYR A 255 -2.67 5.18 -1.85
CA TYR A 255 -1.69 5.28 -2.93
C TYR A 255 -0.26 5.42 -2.40
N MET A 256 -0.04 6.14 -1.29
CA MET A 256 1.25 6.18 -0.59
C MET A 256 1.68 4.78 -0.15
N ALA A 257 0.78 4.05 0.49
CA ALA A 257 1.08 2.70 0.96
C ALA A 257 1.30 1.72 -0.20
N LEU A 258 0.52 1.80 -1.28
CA LEU A 258 0.76 1.00 -2.48
C LEU A 258 2.14 1.28 -3.10
N HIS A 259 2.55 2.55 -3.17
CA HIS A 259 3.86 2.91 -3.69
C HIS A 259 4.98 2.30 -2.83
N PHE A 260 4.86 2.45 -1.51
CA PHE A 260 5.79 1.85 -0.55
C PHE A 260 5.83 0.32 -0.66
N TYR A 261 4.67 -0.32 -0.68
CA TYR A 261 4.50 -1.77 -0.81
C TYR A 261 5.16 -2.31 -2.08
N ARG A 262 4.92 -1.66 -3.23
CA ARG A 262 5.55 -2.02 -4.51
C ARG A 262 7.06 -1.92 -4.43
N ARG A 263 7.59 -0.82 -3.88
CA ARG A 263 9.03 -0.61 -3.78
C ARG A 263 9.72 -1.63 -2.88
N THR A 264 9.13 -1.92 -1.72
CA THR A 264 9.78 -2.69 -0.66
C THR A 264 9.53 -4.19 -0.74
N ARG A 265 8.45 -4.62 -1.40
CA ARG A 265 8.09 -6.04 -1.56
C ARG A 265 8.13 -6.43 -3.04
N LEU A 266 7.20 -5.94 -3.85
CA LEU A 266 7.05 -6.45 -5.22
C LEU A 266 8.26 -6.21 -6.13
N ASN A 267 8.85 -5.01 -6.12
CA ASN A 267 9.98 -4.65 -6.98
C ASN A 267 11.29 -5.35 -6.58
N THR A 268 11.35 -5.96 -5.39
CA THR A 268 12.51 -6.78 -4.98
C THR A 268 12.52 -8.13 -5.70
N LEU A 269 11.39 -8.52 -6.29
CA LEU A 269 11.20 -9.76 -7.02
C LEU A 269 11.34 -9.50 -8.52
N LYS A 270 12.03 -10.39 -9.24
CA LYS A 270 12.29 -10.22 -10.67
C LYS A 270 11.09 -10.65 -11.52
N SER A 271 10.54 -11.82 -11.23
CA SER A 271 9.52 -12.47 -12.06
C SER A 271 8.09 -12.14 -11.59
N LEU A 272 7.11 -12.31 -12.49
CA LEU A 272 5.71 -11.97 -12.23
C LEU A 272 5.03 -12.97 -11.29
N ASP A 273 5.25 -14.25 -11.50
CA ASP A 273 4.84 -15.36 -10.64
C ASP A 273 5.21 -15.15 -9.18
N ALA A 274 6.47 -14.77 -8.90
CA ALA A 274 6.95 -14.46 -7.56
C ALA A 274 6.20 -13.26 -6.95
N LYS A 275 5.91 -12.23 -7.75
CA LYS A 275 5.12 -11.06 -7.30
C LYS A 275 3.68 -11.42 -7.00
N VAL A 276 3.07 -12.27 -7.83
CA VAL A 276 1.71 -12.79 -7.61
C VAL A 276 1.68 -13.61 -6.33
N GLN A 277 2.58 -14.57 -6.18
CA GLN A 277 2.69 -15.40 -4.98
C GLN A 277 2.86 -14.56 -3.71
N MET A 278 3.79 -13.60 -3.72
CA MET A 278 4.01 -12.68 -2.59
C MET A 278 2.73 -11.90 -2.23
N PHE A 279 2.01 -11.40 -3.23
CA PHE A 279 0.78 -10.65 -2.99
C PHE A 279 -0.36 -11.54 -2.46
N LEU A 280 -0.47 -12.79 -2.93
CA LEU A 280 -1.45 -13.75 -2.42
C LEU A 280 -1.15 -14.16 -0.98
N GLU A 281 0.12 -14.36 -0.63
CA GLU A 281 0.54 -14.60 0.76
C GLU A 281 0.18 -13.41 1.67
N ASP A 282 0.47 -12.20 1.22
CA ASP A 282 0.11 -10.97 1.92
C ASP A 282 -1.42 -10.83 2.09
N ILE A 283 -2.21 -11.20 1.07
CA ILE A 283 -3.68 -11.31 1.21
C ILE A 283 -4.06 -12.31 2.31
N SER A 284 -3.41 -13.48 2.36
CA SER A 284 -3.72 -14.52 3.35
C SER A 284 -3.43 -14.08 4.79
N TRP A 285 -2.46 -13.17 4.99
CA TRP A 285 -2.19 -12.60 6.31
C TRP A 285 -3.25 -11.60 6.74
N VAL A 286 -3.77 -10.80 5.80
CA VAL A 286 -4.84 -9.82 6.08
C VAL A 286 -6.19 -10.52 6.24
N PHE A 287 -6.47 -11.55 5.43
CA PHE A 287 -7.73 -12.27 5.39
C PHE A 287 -7.51 -13.80 5.53
N PRO A 288 -7.18 -14.28 6.74
CA PRO A 288 -6.73 -15.66 6.97
C PRO A 288 -7.84 -16.72 6.95
N GLY A 289 -9.09 -16.30 6.80
CA GLY A 289 -10.26 -17.16 6.83
C GLY A 289 -10.87 -17.32 8.22
N TYR A 290 -11.93 -18.14 8.25
CA TYR A 290 -12.81 -18.28 9.40
C TYR A 290 -12.08 -18.62 10.71
N GLY A 291 -12.45 -17.92 11.79
CA GLY A 291 -11.96 -18.18 13.14
C GLY A 291 -10.51 -17.74 13.40
N LYS A 292 -9.87 -17.06 12.45
CA LYS A 292 -8.50 -16.55 12.58
C LYS A 292 -8.50 -15.03 12.57
N GLU A 293 -7.67 -14.42 13.40
CA GLU A 293 -7.47 -12.98 13.38
C GLU A 293 -6.50 -12.61 12.26
N GLY A 294 -6.95 -11.78 11.33
CA GLY A 294 -6.12 -11.24 10.25
C GLY A 294 -5.36 -10.00 10.69
N LEU A 295 -4.27 -9.69 9.97
CA LEU A 295 -3.55 -8.45 10.19
C LEU A 295 -4.49 -7.25 10.04
N GLN A 296 -4.47 -6.38 11.04
CA GLN A 296 -5.19 -5.12 11.03
C GLN A 296 -4.22 -3.97 10.74
N LEU A 297 -4.75 -2.88 10.20
CA LEU A 297 -4.00 -1.65 10.01
C LEU A 297 -3.45 -1.19 11.37
N LYS A 298 -2.12 -1.07 11.50
CA LYS A 298 -1.53 -0.56 12.74
C LYS A 298 -1.91 0.91 12.91
N LYS A 299 -2.54 1.22 14.05
CA LYS A 299 -2.68 2.60 14.51
C LYS A 299 -1.32 3.06 15.01
N ILE A 300 -0.60 3.79 14.17
CA ILE A 300 0.67 4.41 14.53
C ILE A 300 0.35 5.83 14.97
N GLU A 301 0.60 6.15 16.23
CA GLU A 301 0.46 7.52 16.73
C GLU A 301 1.39 8.44 15.94
N ALA A 302 0.89 9.60 15.53
CA ALA A 302 1.74 10.56 14.82
C ALA A 302 2.87 11.03 15.76
N PRO A 303 4.14 11.05 15.30
CA PRO A 303 5.23 11.54 16.12
C PRO A 303 5.02 13.02 16.45
N THR A 304 5.22 13.39 17.71
CA THR A 304 5.21 14.77 18.18
C THR A 304 6.59 15.19 18.61
N VAL A 305 6.79 16.49 18.82
CA VAL A 305 8.06 17.03 19.31
C VAL A 305 8.42 16.39 20.67
N GLU A 306 7.41 16.20 21.52
CA GLU A 306 7.54 15.64 22.86
C GLU A 306 7.81 14.14 22.81
N SER A 307 7.11 13.38 21.97
CA SER A 307 7.29 11.93 21.87
C SER A 307 8.70 11.55 21.41
N GLU A 308 9.32 12.40 20.58
CA GLU A 308 10.66 12.18 20.05
C GLU A 308 11.77 12.83 20.88
N GLY A 309 11.43 13.55 21.97
CA GLY A 309 12.42 14.19 22.84
C GLY A 309 13.21 15.33 22.18
N ILE A 310 12.63 16.00 21.18
CA ILE A 310 13.29 17.04 20.38
C ILE A 310 12.81 18.47 20.70
N SER A 311 12.17 18.66 21.86
CA SER A 311 11.62 19.95 22.31
C SER A 311 12.67 21.06 22.33
N ASP A 312 13.87 20.77 22.83
CA ASP A 312 14.97 21.74 22.93
C ASP A 312 15.51 22.18 21.56
N MET A 313 15.18 21.44 20.51
CA MET A 313 15.58 21.74 19.14
C MET A 313 14.54 22.57 18.38
N MET A 314 13.36 22.78 18.95
CA MET A 314 12.31 23.59 18.32
C MET A 314 12.58 25.09 18.50
N PRO A 315 12.13 25.94 17.57
CA PRO A 315 12.18 27.38 17.78
C PRO A 315 11.41 27.71 19.06
N LYS A 316 12.03 28.44 19.99
CA LYS A 316 11.32 28.98 21.15
C LYS A 316 10.13 29.77 20.61
N THR A 317 8.92 29.46 21.07
CA THR A 317 7.72 30.21 20.73
C THR A 317 7.94 31.63 21.21
N PHE A 318 8.39 32.51 20.30
CA PHE A 318 8.51 33.93 20.61
C PHE A 318 7.11 34.41 20.96
N ASN A 319 6.98 34.98 22.15
CA ASN A 319 5.73 35.50 22.65
C ASN A 319 5.26 36.57 21.64
N LYS A 320 4.16 36.29 20.92
CA LYS A 320 3.69 37.07 19.76
C LYS A 320 3.50 38.56 20.08
N LYS A 321 3.33 38.90 21.36
CA LYS A 321 3.30 40.27 21.89
C LYS A 321 4.58 41.07 21.68
N LEU A 322 5.75 40.44 21.53
CA LEU A 322 7.03 41.15 21.35
C LEU A 322 7.35 41.44 19.86
N LEU A 323 6.81 40.64 18.93
CA LEU A 323 7.07 40.79 17.49
C LEU A 323 6.15 41.82 16.83
N ASN A 324 4.91 41.98 17.31
CA ASN A 324 4.02 43.04 16.84
C ASN A 324 4.49 44.46 17.23
N ALA A 325 5.60 44.60 17.95
CA ALA A 325 6.22 45.88 18.26
C ALA A 325 7.39 46.23 17.31
N LEU A 326 7.80 45.34 16.39
CA LEU A 326 9.05 45.50 15.63
C LEU A 326 9.04 45.07 14.15
N SER A 327 7.90 44.78 13.49
CA SER A 327 7.91 44.67 12.02
C SER A 327 6.57 45.05 11.41
N ASP A 328 6.52 46.25 10.82
CA ASP A 328 5.47 46.73 9.93
C ASP A 328 5.75 46.39 8.44
N ASP A 329 6.79 45.60 8.14
CA ASP A 329 7.14 45.24 6.77
C ASP A 329 7.29 43.72 6.60
N ASP A 330 6.73 43.21 5.49
CA ASP A 330 6.85 41.88 4.87
C ASP A 330 5.79 40.81 5.17
N GLU A 331 4.52 41.09 4.81
CA GLU A 331 3.69 40.05 4.17
C GLU A 331 3.98 40.06 2.66
N VAL A 332 4.89 39.20 2.20
CA VAL A 332 5.03 38.92 0.76
C VAL A 332 3.94 37.90 0.38
N PRO A 333 2.95 38.27 -0.44
CA PRO A 333 1.96 37.32 -0.92
C PRO A 333 2.65 36.28 -1.80
N PHE A 334 2.19 35.03 -1.70
CA PHE A 334 2.52 34.02 -2.70
C PHE A 334 2.02 34.51 -4.05
N VAL A 335 2.93 34.73 -4.99
CA VAL A 335 2.59 34.83 -6.41
C VAL A 335 2.31 33.39 -6.85
N ASP A 336 1.04 33.09 -7.13
CA ASP A 336 0.70 31.91 -7.92
C ASP A 336 1.32 32.14 -9.31
N ASP A 337 2.22 31.24 -9.73
CA ASP A 337 2.69 31.21 -11.10
C ASP A 337 1.48 30.89 -12.00
N GLU A 338 0.84 31.93 -12.56
CA GLU A 338 -0.33 31.86 -13.44
C GLU A 338 -0.01 31.27 -14.84
N ASP A 339 1.25 30.98 -15.13
CA ASP A 339 1.65 30.37 -16.39
C ASP A 339 1.46 28.84 -16.36
N GLY A 340 0.22 28.43 -16.65
CA GLY A 340 -0.11 27.07 -17.02
C GLY A 340 0.73 26.63 -18.23
N ASP A 341 1.64 25.69 -18.00
CA ASP A 341 2.39 25.01 -19.05
C ASP A 341 1.41 24.32 -20.04
N PRO A 342 1.37 24.74 -21.32
CA PRO A 342 0.30 24.39 -22.26
C PRO A 342 0.44 23.03 -22.95
N ASN A 343 1.39 22.17 -22.56
CA ASN A 343 1.54 20.85 -23.19
C ASN A 343 0.95 19.72 -22.33
N TRP A 344 -0.37 19.59 -22.42
CA TRP A 344 -1.15 18.47 -21.91
C TRP A 344 -1.55 17.53 -23.04
N GLU A 345 -0.89 16.39 -23.15
CA GLU A 345 -1.51 15.15 -23.61
C GLU A 345 -1.58 14.20 -22.42
N GLU A 346 -2.78 13.70 -22.15
CA GLU A 346 -3.11 12.81 -21.03
C GLU A 346 -2.35 11.48 -21.15
N PHE A 347 -1.66 11.06 -20.08
CA PHE A 347 -0.97 9.76 -19.97
C PHE A 347 -1.45 8.96 -18.77
#